data_AF-A0A8S2VG36-F1
#
_entry.id   AF-A0A8S2VG36-F1
#
_cell.length_a   1.000
_cell.length_b   1.000
_cell.length_c   1.000
_cell.angle_alpha   90.00
_cell.angle_beta   90.00
_cell.angle_gamma   90.00
#
_symmetry.space_group_name_H-M   'P 1'
#
loop_
_entity.id
_entity.type
_entity.pdbx_description
1 polymer ?
#
loop_
_entity_poly.entity_id
_entity_poly.type
_entity_poly.pdbx_seq_one_letter_code
_entity_poly.pdbx_strand_id
1 'polypeptide(L)'
;ETIPQKNFPLVHVLTSKTEADELQKNEPFNFEKTIKFLTDPHSAHLLDRRIRICQKLCRYYQNGFIIKDLNHLMKILNILGDLCQQQPNYIDAFVQILQHCSKPFLLDKATDGEIYSSALVAFYSDYGYLLRIPIKRIQKCILETLFKSIQSSNKSPVPYDDYDSLKPTTVEYLLRTQRNSDLCETLVKTLSLVENDLSLRILIIKLLQALAAKHPECIAKMLTQDCVNRLVLRMNDPDSTGELLFRTIELLWNIFENGDEEQIGEQLNSRLTISLLQEAFLGQITQSHSHYHRQLRNDILVVCSLIIGLKPDAPFVETGFAKQLLLFASFPELRSNNPLVKNFKLTKSQEDFEFKKLLFNTVVVLSRNPVVNELLIESRVLLTLLSYIEPLPRKSQPGTVFDWSLSQTEDLQLHAIAALTILLPRFLNEYFECHVGTRLLLFYEWTISDDEYQSQGNSFFGKGGRHNKRSQLKYIFRLFRSLLSIKDERVQIDLCDQGIIPSITGYLRHMGQQKSINLDYVDLDIICDGLFILSCLCELDVHRK
;
A
#
# COMPACT_ATOMS: atom_id res chain seq x y z
N GLU A 1 -33.13 -80.14 11.37
CA GLU A 1 -33.04 -78.75 11.86
C GLU A 1 -33.45 -77.81 10.73
N THR A 2 -34.01 -76.67 11.08
CA THR A 2 -35.14 -76.05 10.38
C THR A 2 -34.75 -74.96 9.39
N ILE A 3 -35.53 -74.93 8.31
CA ILE A 3 -35.58 -74.00 7.16
C ILE A 3 -35.84 -72.54 7.60
N PRO A 4 -35.43 -71.53 6.81
CA PRO A 4 -36.42 -70.56 6.29
C PRO A 4 -36.17 -70.23 4.80
N GLN A 5 -37.11 -70.53 3.90
CA GLN A 5 -38.34 -69.81 3.51
C GLN A 5 -38.14 -68.91 2.28
N LYS A 6 -38.72 -69.35 1.15
CA LYS A 6 -39.05 -68.52 -0.01
C LYS A 6 -40.14 -67.51 0.36
N ASN A 7 -40.08 -66.31 -0.21
CA ASN A 7 -41.27 -65.55 -0.59
C ASN A 7 -41.00 -64.71 -1.85
N PHE A 8 -41.94 -64.80 -2.79
CA PHE A 8 -42.09 -64.01 -4.02
C PHE A 8 -42.86 -62.69 -3.71
N PRO A 9 -43.10 -61.77 -4.68
CA PRO A 9 -43.02 -60.31 -4.54
C PRO A 9 -44.31 -59.64 -4.02
N LEU A 10 -44.19 -58.37 -3.62
CA LEU A 10 -45.34 -57.46 -3.44
C LEU A 10 -45.03 -56.11 -4.09
N VAL A 11 -45.75 -55.87 -5.20
CA VAL A 11 -46.05 -54.56 -5.78
C VAL A 11 -46.99 -53.83 -4.82
N HIS A 12 -46.74 -52.53 -4.59
CA HIS A 12 -47.62 -51.42 -4.17
C HIS A 12 -46.74 -50.45 -3.34
N VAL A 13 -46.58 -49.17 -3.66
CA VAL A 13 -47.59 -48.19 -4.06
C VAL A 13 -46.95 -47.13 -4.97
N LEU A 14 -47.64 -46.85 -6.06
CA LEU A 14 -47.57 -45.61 -6.83
C LEU A 14 -47.75 -44.41 -5.89
N THR A 15 -46.69 -43.69 -5.57
CA THR A 15 -46.79 -42.29 -5.15
C THR A 15 -46.30 -41.40 -6.29
N SER A 16 -47.28 -40.99 -7.08
CA SER A 16 -47.32 -39.76 -7.88
C SER A 16 -45.97 -39.26 -8.40
N LYS A 17 -45.67 -39.64 -9.65
CA LYS A 17 -44.92 -38.83 -10.60
C LYS A 17 -45.47 -37.40 -10.54
N THR A 18 -44.82 -36.55 -9.77
CA THR A 18 -45.11 -35.12 -9.68
C THR A 18 -44.05 -34.47 -10.53
N GLU A 19 -44.41 -34.09 -11.76
CA GLU A 19 -43.98 -32.96 -12.63
C GLU A 19 -42.51 -32.44 -12.62
N ALA A 20 -41.60 -33.01 -11.85
CA ALA A 20 -40.21 -32.61 -11.71
C ALA A 20 -39.29 -33.32 -12.73
N ASP A 21 -39.72 -34.47 -13.26
CA ASP A 21 -38.91 -35.28 -14.18
C ASP A 21 -39.23 -35.04 -15.68
N GLU A 22 -40.19 -34.17 -16.04
CA GLU A 22 -40.54 -33.91 -17.44
C GLU A 22 -39.73 -32.80 -18.13
N LEU A 23 -38.69 -32.25 -17.50
CA LEU A 23 -37.87 -31.17 -18.08
C LEU A 23 -36.48 -31.58 -18.57
N GLN A 24 -36.13 -32.87 -18.56
CA GLN A 24 -34.95 -33.40 -19.27
C GLN A 24 -35.29 -33.82 -20.71
N LYS A 25 -35.90 -32.91 -21.48
CA LYS A 25 -35.76 -32.93 -22.94
C LYS A 25 -34.77 -31.85 -23.33
N ASN A 26 -33.70 -32.30 -23.99
CA ASN A 26 -32.57 -31.56 -24.57
C ASN A 26 -33.00 -30.50 -25.60
N GLU A 27 -33.77 -29.48 -25.21
CA GLU A 27 -33.93 -28.28 -26.01
C GLU A 27 -33.01 -27.17 -25.48
N PRO A 28 -32.26 -26.49 -26.37
CA PRO A 28 -31.45 -25.35 -25.98
C PRO A 28 -32.33 -24.25 -25.40
N PHE A 29 -31.85 -23.57 -24.34
CA PHE A 29 -32.56 -22.41 -23.81
C PHE A 29 -32.69 -21.33 -24.90
N ASN A 30 -33.92 -20.95 -25.25
CA ASN A 30 -34.15 -20.02 -26.33
C ASN A 30 -34.08 -18.56 -25.81
N PHE A 31 -32.90 -17.96 -25.93
CA PHE A 31 -32.66 -16.56 -25.55
C PHE A 31 -33.48 -15.57 -26.37
N GLU A 32 -33.61 -15.77 -27.68
CA GLU A 32 -34.35 -14.85 -28.55
C GLU A 32 -35.82 -14.74 -28.16
N LYS A 33 -36.48 -15.88 -27.92
CA LYS A 33 -37.85 -15.93 -27.43
C LYS A 33 -37.97 -15.26 -26.07
N THR A 34 -37.00 -15.45 -25.18
CA THR A 34 -36.99 -14.83 -23.85
C THR A 34 -36.85 -13.32 -23.94
N ILE A 35 -35.89 -12.82 -24.72
CA ILE A 35 -35.66 -11.39 -24.96
C ILE A 35 -36.92 -10.75 -25.57
N LYS A 36 -37.50 -11.38 -26.60
CA LYS A 36 -38.74 -10.91 -27.22
C LYS A 36 -39.89 -10.87 -26.21
N PHE A 37 -40.02 -11.90 -25.37
CA PHE A 37 -41.08 -11.94 -24.37
C PHE A 37 -40.92 -10.89 -23.26
N LEU A 38 -39.70 -10.53 -22.88
CA LEU A 38 -39.44 -9.49 -21.87
C LEU A 38 -39.65 -8.07 -22.43
N THR A 39 -39.46 -7.87 -23.73
CA THR A 39 -39.56 -6.57 -24.40
C THR A 39 -40.94 -6.30 -25.03
N ASP A 40 -41.72 -7.33 -25.33
CA ASP A 40 -43.03 -7.19 -25.98
C ASP A 40 -44.04 -6.42 -25.10
N PRO A 41 -44.55 -5.25 -25.53
CA PRO A 41 -45.54 -4.48 -24.77
C PRO A 41 -46.80 -5.28 -24.42
N HIS A 42 -47.21 -6.21 -25.30
CA HIS A 42 -48.41 -7.01 -25.08
C HIS A 42 -48.25 -8.01 -23.93
N SER A 43 -47.03 -8.42 -23.58
CA SER A 43 -46.79 -9.31 -22.44
C SER A 43 -46.46 -8.57 -21.16
N ALA A 44 -46.46 -7.23 -21.14
CA ALA A 44 -46.07 -6.42 -19.99
C ALA A 44 -46.93 -6.68 -18.73
N HIS A 45 -48.21 -7.04 -18.93
CA HIS A 45 -49.12 -7.40 -17.84
C HIS A 45 -48.85 -8.79 -17.24
N LEU A 46 -48.05 -9.64 -17.90
CA LEU A 46 -47.77 -11.02 -17.48
C LEU A 46 -46.52 -11.11 -16.57
N LEU A 47 -46.49 -10.28 -15.53
CA LEU A 47 -45.34 -10.12 -14.63
C LEU A 47 -44.82 -11.45 -14.06
N ASP A 48 -45.70 -12.26 -13.50
CA ASP A 48 -45.32 -13.56 -12.91
C ASP A 48 -44.69 -14.51 -13.92
N ARG A 49 -45.20 -14.51 -15.17
CA ARG A 49 -44.66 -15.36 -16.24
C ARG A 49 -43.27 -14.88 -16.66
N ARG A 50 -43.06 -13.57 -16.75
CA ARG A 50 -41.75 -12.97 -17.06
C ARG A 50 -40.72 -13.29 -15.98
N ILE A 51 -41.10 -13.19 -14.71
CA ILE A 51 -40.25 -13.58 -13.57
C ILE A 51 -39.92 -15.07 -13.61
N ARG A 52 -40.91 -15.95 -13.87
CA ARG A 52 -40.68 -17.41 -13.97
C ARG A 52 -39.72 -17.79 -15.08
N ILE A 53 -39.71 -17.07 -16.21
CA ILE A 53 -38.74 -17.32 -17.29
C ILE A 53 -37.33 -16.96 -16.86
N CYS A 54 -37.15 -15.86 -16.11
CA CYS A 54 -35.85 -15.51 -15.52
C CYS A 54 -35.36 -16.59 -14.55
N GLN A 55 -36.25 -17.14 -13.72
CA GLN A 55 -35.92 -18.27 -12.84
C GLN A 55 -35.58 -19.54 -13.63
N LYS A 56 -36.28 -19.79 -14.74
CA LYS A 56 -36.00 -20.91 -15.65
C LYS A 56 -34.59 -20.81 -16.24
N LEU A 57 -34.12 -19.61 -16.56
CA LEU A 57 -32.74 -19.38 -17.02
C LEU A 57 -31.72 -19.87 -15.99
N CYS A 58 -31.82 -19.47 -14.73
CA CYS A 58 -30.91 -19.92 -13.67
C CYS A 58 -30.97 -21.44 -13.44
N ARG A 59 -32.17 -22.04 -13.55
CA ARG A 59 -32.35 -23.50 -13.45
C ARG A 59 -31.79 -24.24 -14.65
N TYR A 60 -31.79 -23.65 -15.84
CA TYR A 60 -31.19 -24.26 -17.01
C TYR A 60 -29.66 -24.27 -16.88
N TYR A 61 -29.08 -23.14 -16.48
CA TYR A 61 -27.63 -22.99 -16.31
C TYR A 61 -27.12 -23.39 -14.92
N GLN A 62 -27.70 -24.39 -14.25
CA GLN A 62 -27.41 -24.72 -12.84
C GLN A 62 -25.92 -24.76 -12.47
N ASN A 63 -25.06 -25.19 -13.39
CA ASN A 63 -23.61 -25.36 -13.15
C ASN A 63 -22.74 -24.18 -13.61
N GLY A 64 -23.33 -23.11 -14.15
CA GLY A 64 -22.63 -21.94 -14.69
C GLY A 64 -23.10 -21.59 -16.11
N PHE A 65 -22.90 -20.34 -16.52
CA PHE A 65 -23.22 -19.89 -17.87
C PHE A 65 -22.13 -20.32 -18.86
N ILE A 66 -22.54 -20.72 -20.07
CA ILE A 66 -21.62 -21.05 -21.16
C ILE A 66 -21.13 -19.74 -21.79
N ILE A 67 -19.83 -19.62 -22.08
CA ILE A 67 -19.25 -18.35 -22.56
C ILE A 67 -19.91 -17.87 -23.87
N LYS A 68 -20.30 -18.80 -24.76
CA LYS A 68 -21.01 -18.50 -26.01
C LYS A 68 -22.33 -17.74 -25.80
N ASP A 69 -22.96 -17.94 -24.64
CA ASP A 69 -24.28 -17.38 -24.34
C ASP A 69 -24.20 -16.02 -23.63
N LEU A 70 -23.01 -15.54 -23.24
CA LEU A 70 -22.85 -14.33 -22.43
C LEU A 70 -23.39 -13.06 -23.10
N ASN A 71 -23.27 -12.94 -24.41
CA ASN A 71 -23.86 -11.82 -25.14
C ASN A 71 -25.39 -11.78 -25.01
N HIS A 72 -26.04 -12.95 -25.02
CA HIS A 72 -27.48 -13.04 -24.81
C HIS A 72 -27.87 -12.80 -23.35
N LEU A 73 -27.07 -13.32 -22.41
CA LEU A 73 -27.24 -13.06 -21.00
C LEU A 73 -27.17 -11.55 -20.70
N MET A 74 -26.16 -10.84 -21.22
CA MET A 74 -26.05 -9.38 -21.02
C MET A 74 -27.23 -8.61 -21.57
N LYS A 75 -27.78 -9.02 -22.73
CA LYS A 75 -29.02 -8.41 -23.26
C LYS A 75 -30.18 -8.56 -22.27
N ILE A 76 -30.35 -9.74 -21.66
CA ILE A 76 -31.37 -9.97 -20.62
C ILE A 76 -31.11 -9.09 -19.40
N LEU A 77 -29.86 -9.00 -18.92
CA LEU A 77 -29.51 -8.19 -17.75
C LEU A 77 -29.77 -6.69 -17.99
N ASN A 78 -29.46 -6.17 -19.18
CA ASN A 78 -29.77 -4.79 -19.55
C ASN A 78 -31.29 -4.53 -19.56
N ILE A 79 -32.08 -5.42 -20.16
CA ILE A 79 -33.55 -5.33 -20.15
C ILE A 79 -34.09 -5.34 -18.71
N LEU A 80 -33.58 -6.22 -17.85
CA LEU A 80 -33.96 -6.26 -16.45
C LEU A 80 -33.53 -5.01 -15.68
N GLY A 81 -32.40 -4.40 -16.04
CA GLY A 81 -31.95 -3.12 -15.49
C GLY A 81 -32.93 -1.98 -15.74
N ASP A 82 -33.51 -1.92 -16.93
CA ASP A 82 -34.55 -0.94 -17.26
C ASP A 82 -35.87 -1.27 -16.57
N LEU A 83 -36.28 -2.55 -16.59
CA LEU A 83 -37.54 -3.00 -15.98
C LEU A 83 -37.56 -2.82 -14.47
N CYS A 84 -36.46 -3.06 -13.75
CA CYS A 84 -36.39 -2.90 -12.30
C CYS A 84 -36.59 -1.45 -11.84
N GLN A 85 -36.22 -0.47 -12.66
CA GLN A 85 -36.44 0.95 -12.36
C GLN A 85 -37.93 1.32 -12.47
N GLN A 86 -38.67 0.64 -13.34
CA GLN A 86 -40.10 0.87 -13.56
C GLN A 86 -40.97 0.01 -12.63
N GLN A 87 -40.55 -1.23 -12.39
CA GLN A 87 -41.30 -2.26 -11.68
C GLN A 87 -40.37 -3.03 -10.73
N PRO A 88 -40.38 -2.70 -9.41
CA PRO A 88 -39.49 -3.30 -8.42
C PRO A 88 -39.58 -4.82 -8.29
N ASN A 89 -40.67 -5.45 -8.72
CA ASN A 89 -40.87 -6.91 -8.65
C ASN A 89 -39.82 -7.71 -9.44
N TYR A 90 -39.14 -7.09 -10.42
CA TYR A 90 -38.06 -7.75 -11.15
C TYR A 90 -36.74 -7.82 -10.38
N ILE A 91 -36.59 -7.07 -9.27
CA ILE A 91 -35.33 -6.96 -8.53
C ILE A 91 -34.85 -8.33 -8.05
N ASP A 92 -35.74 -9.16 -7.49
CA ASP A 92 -35.38 -10.50 -7.00
C ASP A 92 -34.91 -11.42 -8.12
N ALA A 93 -35.62 -11.40 -9.26
CA ALA A 93 -35.25 -12.19 -10.43
C ALA A 93 -33.89 -11.74 -11.00
N PHE A 94 -33.65 -10.43 -11.06
CA PHE A 94 -32.40 -9.87 -11.55
C PHE A 94 -31.24 -10.20 -10.62
N VAL A 95 -31.41 -9.99 -9.30
CA VAL A 95 -30.40 -10.36 -8.29
C VAL A 95 -30.08 -11.86 -8.36
N GLN A 96 -31.07 -12.74 -8.57
CA GLN A 96 -30.81 -14.17 -8.73
C GLN A 96 -29.92 -14.47 -9.94
N ILE A 97 -30.16 -13.83 -11.10
CA ILE A 97 -29.30 -14.03 -12.28
C ILE A 97 -27.90 -13.47 -12.03
N LEU A 98 -27.79 -12.28 -11.42
CA LEU A 98 -26.51 -11.66 -11.08
C LEU A 98 -25.69 -12.56 -10.14
N GLN A 99 -26.30 -13.07 -9.07
CA GLN A 99 -25.66 -14.01 -8.15
C GLN A 99 -25.21 -15.28 -8.88
N HIS A 100 -25.96 -15.74 -9.86
CA HIS A 100 -25.62 -16.92 -10.64
C HIS A 100 -24.38 -16.70 -11.52
N CYS A 101 -24.04 -15.46 -11.86
CA CYS A 101 -22.78 -15.10 -12.52
C CYS A 101 -21.54 -15.27 -11.62
N SER A 102 -21.71 -15.57 -10.33
CA SER A 102 -20.59 -15.93 -9.43
C SER A 102 -20.09 -17.37 -9.60
N LYS A 103 -20.83 -18.20 -10.36
CA LYS A 103 -20.40 -19.55 -10.75
C LYS A 103 -19.35 -19.47 -11.86
N PRO A 104 -18.45 -20.47 -11.98
CA PRO A 104 -17.49 -20.49 -13.06
C PRO A 104 -18.21 -20.50 -14.42
N PHE A 105 -17.70 -19.71 -15.37
CA PHE A 105 -18.17 -19.78 -16.75
C PHE A 105 -17.69 -21.09 -17.38
N LEU A 106 -18.47 -21.63 -18.31
CA LEU A 106 -18.21 -22.93 -18.93
C LEU A 106 -17.75 -22.77 -20.38
N LEU A 107 -16.73 -23.55 -20.75
CA LEU A 107 -16.20 -23.62 -22.11
C LEU A 107 -16.17 -25.08 -22.60
N ASP A 108 -16.29 -25.30 -23.91
CA ASP A 108 -16.15 -26.65 -24.46
C ASP A 108 -14.71 -27.15 -24.24
N LYS A 109 -14.55 -28.43 -23.87
CA LYS A 109 -13.23 -29.03 -23.59
C LYS A 109 -12.26 -28.88 -24.76
N ALA A 110 -12.78 -28.94 -25.98
CA ALA A 110 -12.04 -28.87 -27.24
C ALA A 110 -11.72 -27.44 -27.73
N THR A 111 -12.30 -26.39 -27.14
CA THR A 111 -12.05 -25.02 -27.62
C THR A 111 -10.81 -24.42 -26.98
N ASP A 112 -10.02 -23.71 -27.78
CA ASP A 112 -8.93 -22.89 -27.31
C ASP A 112 -9.49 -21.68 -26.52
N GLY A 113 -8.94 -21.44 -25.32
CA GLY A 113 -9.42 -20.42 -24.41
C GLY A 113 -9.30 -19.00 -24.96
N GLU A 114 -8.42 -18.77 -25.94
CA GLU A 114 -8.24 -17.43 -26.52
C GLU A 114 -9.42 -16.99 -27.39
N ILE A 115 -10.13 -17.94 -28.03
CA ILE A 115 -11.27 -17.66 -28.93
C ILE A 115 -12.40 -16.94 -28.20
N TYR A 116 -12.62 -17.28 -26.92
CA TYR A 116 -13.71 -16.72 -26.12
C TYR A 116 -13.28 -15.59 -25.17
N SER A 117 -11.99 -15.22 -25.18
CA SER A 117 -11.48 -14.18 -24.29
C SER A 117 -12.17 -12.83 -24.54
N SER A 118 -12.41 -12.48 -25.80
CA SER A 118 -13.09 -11.24 -26.20
C SER A 118 -14.53 -11.16 -25.68
N ALA A 119 -15.27 -12.28 -25.69
CA ALA A 119 -16.64 -12.33 -25.18
C ALA A 119 -16.69 -12.10 -23.66
N LEU A 120 -15.74 -12.65 -22.90
CA LEU A 120 -15.65 -12.41 -21.45
C LEU A 120 -15.18 -11.00 -21.12
N VAL A 121 -14.24 -10.45 -21.89
CA VAL A 121 -13.80 -9.05 -21.76
C VAL A 121 -14.97 -8.09 -21.98
N ALA A 122 -15.77 -8.32 -23.03
CA ALA A 122 -16.98 -7.55 -23.29
C ALA A 122 -18.01 -7.73 -22.15
N PHE A 123 -18.24 -8.98 -21.72
CA PHE A 123 -19.14 -9.28 -20.61
C PHE A 123 -18.75 -8.51 -19.34
N TYR A 124 -17.49 -8.54 -18.90
CA TYR A 124 -17.07 -7.85 -17.68
C TYR A 124 -17.16 -6.32 -17.79
N SER A 125 -16.92 -5.77 -18.98
CA SER A 125 -17.13 -4.34 -19.25
C SER A 125 -18.61 -3.98 -19.06
N ASP A 126 -19.51 -4.70 -19.75
CA ASP A 126 -20.95 -4.49 -19.68
C ASP A 126 -21.53 -4.77 -18.28
N TYR A 127 -21.02 -5.79 -17.61
CA TYR A 127 -21.42 -6.16 -16.25
C TYR A 127 -21.03 -5.08 -15.24
N GLY A 128 -19.86 -4.46 -15.41
CA GLY A 128 -19.45 -3.27 -14.65
C GLY A 128 -20.39 -2.08 -14.90
N TYR A 129 -20.81 -1.85 -16.14
CA TYR A 129 -21.72 -0.76 -16.49
C TYR A 129 -23.09 -0.84 -15.79
N LEU A 130 -23.54 -2.05 -15.42
CA LEU A 130 -24.77 -2.23 -14.63
C LEU A 130 -24.71 -1.57 -13.24
N LEU A 131 -23.53 -1.21 -12.73
CA LEU A 131 -23.40 -0.43 -11.49
C LEU A 131 -24.06 0.96 -11.56
N ARG A 132 -24.36 1.47 -12.76
CA ARG A 132 -25.09 2.73 -12.95
C ARG A 132 -26.56 2.65 -12.54
N ILE A 133 -27.11 1.45 -12.37
CA ILE A 133 -28.49 1.26 -11.93
C ILE A 133 -28.59 1.72 -10.46
N PRO A 134 -29.40 2.73 -10.11
CA PRO A 134 -29.42 3.36 -8.79
C PRO A 134 -30.20 2.53 -7.76
N ILE A 135 -30.01 1.21 -7.75
CA ILE A 135 -30.65 0.25 -6.85
C ILE A 135 -29.55 -0.43 -6.05
N LYS A 136 -29.39 -0.03 -4.78
CA LYS A 136 -28.32 -0.51 -3.88
C LYS A 136 -28.18 -2.03 -3.83
N ARG A 137 -29.30 -2.77 -3.81
CA ARG A 137 -29.31 -4.23 -3.76
C ARG A 137 -28.67 -4.86 -5.01
N ILE A 138 -28.90 -4.26 -6.18
CA ILE A 138 -28.31 -4.68 -7.46
C ILE A 138 -26.82 -4.34 -7.48
N GLN A 139 -26.45 -3.10 -7.15
CA GLN A 139 -25.05 -2.66 -7.10
C GLN A 139 -24.21 -3.52 -6.16
N LYS A 140 -24.72 -3.76 -4.94
CA LYS A 140 -24.07 -4.64 -3.96
C LYS A 140 -23.89 -6.07 -4.50
N CYS A 141 -24.93 -6.64 -5.13
CA CYS A 141 -24.87 -7.97 -5.72
C CYS A 141 -23.82 -8.08 -6.84
N ILE A 142 -23.71 -7.06 -7.69
CA ILE A 142 -22.70 -6.99 -8.76
C ILE A 142 -21.30 -7.00 -8.14
N LEU A 143 -21.03 -6.11 -7.18
CA LEU A 143 -19.73 -6.00 -6.53
C LEU A 143 -19.34 -7.28 -5.80
N GLU A 144 -20.26 -7.89 -5.06
CA GLU A 144 -20.03 -9.17 -4.38
C GLU A 144 -19.75 -10.31 -5.36
N THR A 145 -20.42 -10.31 -6.52
CA THR A 145 -20.22 -11.32 -7.56
C THR A 145 -18.85 -11.18 -8.21
N LEU A 146 -18.46 -9.95 -8.58
CA LEU A 146 -17.13 -9.65 -9.10
C LEU A 146 -16.05 -10.03 -8.09
N PHE A 147 -16.21 -9.65 -6.83
CA PHE A 147 -15.24 -9.97 -5.78
C PHE A 147 -15.09 -11.48 -5.57
N LYS A 148 -16.19 -12.24 -5.57
CA LYS A 148 -16.16 -13.72 -5.51
C LYS A 148 -15.41 -14.33 -6.69
N SER A 149 -15.54 -13.77 -7.88
CA SER A 149 -14.83 -14.29 -9.07
C SER A 149 -13.31 -14.14 -8.97
N ILE A 150 -12.83 -13.18 -8.19
CA ILE A 150 -11.40 -12.96 -7.90
C ILE A 150 -10.92 -13.85 -6.75
N GLN A 151 -11.75 -14.02 -5.71
CA GLN A 151 -11.36 -14.74 -4.48
C GLN A 151 -11.58 -16.25 -4.52
N SER A 152 -12.39 -16.76 -5.45
CA SER A 152 -12.73 -18.18 -5.49
C SER A 152 -11.46 -19.03 -5.51
N SER A 153 -11.27 -19.90 -4.52
CA SER A 153 -10.22 -20.92 -4.58
C SER A 153 -10.54 -21.85 -5.77
N ASN A 154 -9.54 -22.28 -6.53
CA ASN A 154 -9.64 -23.15 -7.72
C ASN A 154 -10.43 -24.49 -7.54
N LYS A 155 -11.08 -24.73 -6.41
CA LYS A 155 -11.92 -25.89 -6.15
C LYS A 155 -13.33 -25.61 -6.65
N SER A 156 -13.62 -26.06 -7.87
CA SER A 156 -15.01 -26.26 -8.30
C SER A 156 -15.70 -27.17 -7.28
N PRO A 157 -16.87 -26.81 -6.73
CA PRO A 157 -17.65 -27.70 -5.87
C PRO A 157 -18.20 -28.91 -6.63
N VAL A 158 -18.12 -28.91 -7.96
CA VAL A 158 -18.59 -29.97 -8.84
C VAL A 158 -17.39 -30.70 -9.46
N PRO A 159 -17.30 -32.04 -9.35
CA PRO A 159 -16.32 -32.87 -10.04
C PRO A 159 -16.25 -32.58 -11.54
N TYR A 160 -15.03 -32.63 -12.11
CA TYR A 160 -14.80 -32.34 -13.53
C TYR A 160 -15.53 -33.31 -14.49
N ASP A 161 -15.86 -34.50 -14.00
CA ASP A 161 -16.54 -35.55 -14.75
C ASP A 161 -18.03 -35.27 -14.96
N ASP A 162 -18.63 -34.37 -14.17
CA ASP A 162 -20.06 -34.03 -14.23
C ASP A 162 -20.39 -32.94 -15.28
N TYR A 163 -19.37 -32.44 -16.00
CA TYR A 163 -19.55 -31.45 -17.06
C TYR A 163 -19.51 -32.13 -18.43
N ASP A 164 -20.70 -32.50 -18.93
CA ASP A 164 -20.94 -33.08 -20.27
C ASP A 164 -20.23 -32.27 -21.37
N SER A 165 -19.01 -32.69 -21.75
CA SER A 165 -18.10 -32.03 -22.72
C SER A 165 -17.63 -30.59 -22.40
N LEU A 166 -18.08 -30.01 -21.28
CA LEU A 166 -17.72 -28.66 -20.83
C LEU A 166 -16.62 -28.71 -19.75
N LYS A 167 -15.90 -27.60 -19.55
CA LYS A 167 -14.99 -27.40 -18.42
C LYS A 167 -15.16 -26.00 -17.83
N PRO A 168 -15.04 -25.83 -16.51
CA PRO A 168 -15.08 -24.52 -15.87
C PRO A 168 -13.83 -23.68 -16.18
N THR A 169 -14.00 -22.36 -16.27
CA THR A 169 -12.90 -21.40 -16.33
C THR A 169 -12.06 -21.43 -15.05
N THR A 170 -10.75 -21.22 -15.18
CA THR A 170 -9.86 -21.02 -14.03
C THR A 170 -9.95 -19.58 -13.51
N VAL A 171 -9.57 -19.35 -12.26
CA VAL A 171 -9.54 -18.01 -11.65
C VAL A 171 -8.58 -17.10 -12.39
N GLU A 172 -7.40 -17.61 -12.76
CA GLU A 172 -6.39 -16.86 -13.53
C GLU A 172 -6.94 -16.39 -14.89
N TYR A 173 -7.74 -17.23 -15.56
CA TYR A 173 -8.37 -16.86 -16.83
C TYR A 173 -9.42 -15.75 -16.65
N LEU A 174 -10.22 -15.80 -15.57
CA LEU A 174 -11.18 -14.74 -15.25
C LEU A 174 -10.48 -13.44 -14.86
N LEU A 175 -9.39 -13.50 -14.09
CA LEU A 175 -8.59 -12.32 -13.74
C LEU A 175 -7.97 -11.67 -14.97
N ARG A 176 -7.41 -12.49 -15.88
CA ARG A 176 -6.86 -11.98 -17.16
C ARG A 176 -7.93 -11.25 -17.99
N THR A 177 -9.15 -11.78 -18.04
CA THR A 177 -10.24 -11.14 -18.81
C THR A 177 -10.77 -9.88 -18.12
N GLN A 178 -10.91 -9.86 -16.78
CA GLN A 178 -11.29 -8.66 -16.03
C GLN A 178 -10.27 -7.53 -16.19
N ARG A 179 -8.97 -7.83 -16.10
CA ARG A 179 -7.90 -6.86 -16.34
C ARG A 179 -7.97 -6.24 -17.73
N ASN A 180 -8.28 -7.05 -18.73
CA ASN A 180 -8.34 -6.59 -20.12
C ASN A 180 -9.63 -5.81 -20.44
N SER A 181 -10.66 -5.90 -19.59
CA SER A 181 -11.93 -5.16 -19.70
C SER A 181 -11.86 -3.73 -19.15
N ASP A 182 -12.88 -2.92 -19.43
CA ASP A 182 -13.01 -1.53 -18.92
C ASP A 182 -13.53 -1.47 -17.46
N LEU A 183 -13.44 -2.59 -16.74
CA LEU A 183 -14.01 -2.73 -15.41
C LEU A 183 -13.34 -1.81 -14.39
N CYS A 184 -12.00 -1.67 -14.42
CA CYS A 184 -11.27 -0.82 -13.47
C CYS A 184 -11.70 0.63 -13.61
N GLU A 185 -11.77 1.12 -14.84
CA GLU A 185 -12.21 2.46 -15.20
C GLU A 185 -13.64 2.71 -14.74
N THR A 186 -14.51 1.72 -14.96
CA THR A 186 -15.91 1.78 -14.56
C THR A 186 -16.07 1.82 -13.04
N LEU A 187 -15.29 1.04 -12.30
CA LEU A 187 -15.29 1.03 -10.84
C LEU A 187 -14.84 2.39 -10.27
N VAL A 188 -13.76 2.98 -10.80
CA VAL A 188 -13.28 4.30 -10.38
C VAL A 188 -14.33 5.38 -10.67
N LYS A 189 -14.93 5.38 -11.87
CA LYS A 189 -16.04 6.30 -12.19
C LYS A 189 -17.21 6.14 -11.22
N THR A 190 -17.55 4.91 -10.88
CA THR A 190 -18.67 4.59 -9.98
C THR A 190 -18.47 5.12 -8.57
N LEU A 191 -17.24 5.35 -8.09
CA LEU A 191 -16.99 5.99 -6.78
C LEU A 191 -17.75 7.33 -6.65
N SER A 192 -17.86 8.10 -7.73
CA SER A 192 -18.61 9.37 -7.77
C SER A 192 -20.14 9.19 -7.73
N LEU A 193 -20.63 8.05 -8.21
CA LEU A 193 -22.07 7.72 -8.18
C LEU A 193 -22.53 7.26 -6.79
N VAL A 194 -21.60 6.80 -5.94
CA VAL A 194 -21.89 6.28 -4.59
C VAL A 194 -21.29 7.14 -3.47
N GLU A 195 -21.16 8.45 -3.70
CA GLU A 195 -20.59 9.42 -2.74
C GLU A 195 -21.35 9.53 -1.42
N ASN A 196 -22.59 9.05 -1.37
CA ASN A 196 -23.42 9.03 -0.16
C ASN A 196 -23.63 7.61 0.40
N ASP A 197 -23.06 6.57 -0.22
CA ASP A 197 -23.17 5.20 0.24
C ASP A 197 -21.79 4.62 0.61
N LEU A 198 -21.44 4.76 1.89
CA LEU A 198 -20.20 4.24 2.47
C LEU A 198 -20.03 2.74 2.21
N SER A 199 -21.12 1.97 2.34
CA SER A 199 -21.05 0.50 2.21
C SER A 199 -20.71 0.06 0.79
N LEU A 200 -21.27 0.72 -0.23
CA LEU A 200 -20.92 0.44 -1.62
C LEU A 200 -19.51 0.93 -1.96
N ARG A 201 -19.11 2.11 -1.45
CA ARG A 201 -17.76 2.63 -1.68
C ARG A 201 -16.68 1.69 -1.15
N ILE A 202 -16.83 1.21 0.08
CA ILE A 202 -15.87 0.25 0.66
C ILE A 202 -15.80 -1.03 -0.19
N LEU A 203 -16.92 -1.53 -0.70
CA LEU A 203 -16.92 -2.70 -1.61
C LEU A 203 -16.19 -2.42 -2.92
N ILE A 204 -16.36 -1.23 -3.50
CA ILE A 204 -15.63 -0.82 -4.71
C ILE A 204 -14.13 -0.73 -4.42
N ILE A 205 -13.72 -0.10 -3.31
CA ILE A 205 -12.31 0.03 -2.93
C ILE A 205 -11.69 -1.36 -2.70
N LYS A 206 -12.40 -2.29 -2.03
CA LYS A 206 -11.94 -3.68 -1.86
C LYS A 206 -11.71 -4.38 -3.20
N LEU A 207 -12.61 -4.18 -4.16
CA LEU A 207 -12.50 -4.77 -5.48
C LEU A 207 -11.32 -4.17 -6.27
N LEU A 208 -11.16 -2.84 -6.25
CA LEU A 208 -10.02 -2.16 -6.84
C LEU A 208 -8.70 -2.63 -6.21
N GLN A 209 -8.65 -2.76 -4.88
CA GLN A 209 -7.49 -3.27 -4.16
C GLN A 209 -7.11 -4.69 -4.61
N ALA A 210 -8.09 -5.59 -4.73
CA ALA A 210 -7.86 -6.95 -5.19
C ALA A 210 -7.34 -7.00 -6.64
N LEU A 211 -7.81 -6.11 -7.51
CA LEU A 211 -7.35 -5.99 -8.91
C LEU A 211 -5.96 -5.35 -9.00
N ALA A 212 -5.64 -4.37 -8.15
CA ALA A 212 -4.37 -3.66 -8.13
C ALA A 212 -3.21 -4.50 -7.57
N ALA A 213 -3.46 -5.35 -6.57
CA ALA A 213 -2.42 -6.06 -5.80
C ALA A 213 -1.49 -6.98 -6.62
N LYS A 214 -1.87 -7.35 -7.86
CA LYS A 214 -1.13 -8.33 -8.67
C LYS A 214 -0.93 -7.92 -10.13
N HIS A 215 -1.50 -6.79 -10.55
CA HIS A 215 -1.67 -6.47 -11.96
C HIS A 215 -1.46 -4.98 -12.24
N PRO A 216 -0.25 -4.57 -12.67
CA PRO A 216 0.06 -3.17 -13.01
C PRO A 216 -0.86 -2.57 -14.09
N GLU A 217 -1.36 -3.38 -15.02
CA GLU A 217 -2.26 -2.88 -16.08
C GLU A 217 -3.60 -2.38 -15.53
N CYS A 218 -4.09 -2.98 -14.44
CA CYS A 218 -5.27 -2.49 -13.72
C CYS A 218 -4.99 -1.11 -13.10
N ILE A 219 -3.81 -0.91 -12.52
CA ILE A 219 -3.39 0.37 -11.93
C ILE A 219 -3.31 1.45 -13.00
N ALA A 220 -2.70 1.17 -14.15
CA ALA A 220 -2.64 2.10 -15.28
C ALA A 220 -4.05 2.57 -15.70
N LYS A 221 -4.99 1.63 -15.83
CA LYS A 221 -6.40 1.94 -16.12
C LYS A 221 -7.06 2.79 -15.04
N MET A 222 -6.82 2.48 -13.76
CA MET A 222 -7.33 3.29 -12.64
C MET A 222 -6.78 4.73 -12.70
N LEU A 223 -5.49 4.90 -12.98
CA LEU A 223 -4.86 6.21 -13.07
C LEU A 223 -5.46 7.06 -14.21
N THR A 224 -5.83 6.48 -15.35
CA THR A 224 -6.53 7.22 -16.42
C THR A 224 -7.86 7.86 -15.98
N GLN A 225 -8.42 7.43 -14.83
CA GLN A 225 -9.70 7.90 -14.30
C GLN A 225 -9.57 8.75 -13.03
N ASP A 226 -8.39 9.30 -12.76
CA ASP A 226 -8.12 10.14 -11.58
C ASP A 226 -8.40 9.42 -10.24
N CYS A 227 -8.09 8.11 -10.20
CA CYS A 227 -8.43 7.24 -9.07
C CYS A 227 -7.85 7.75 -7.75
N VAL A 228 -6.58 8.16 -7.76
CA VAL A 228 -5.84 8.50 -6.54
C VAL A 228 -6.43 9.74 -5.89
N ASN A 229 -6.71 10.78 -6.68
CA ASN A 229 -7.36 11.99 -6.22
C ASN A 229 -8.76 11.68 -5.65
N ARG A 230 -9.59 10.94 -6.40
CA ARG A 230 -10.96 10.55 -5.98
C ARG A 230 -10.98 9.80 -4.66
N LEU A 231 -9.99 8.92 -4.42
CA LEU A 231 -9.86 8.21 -3.16
C LEU A 231 -9.54 9.17 -2.00
N VAL A 232 -8.52 10.01 -2.17
CA VAL A 232 -8.08 10.95 -1.12
C VAL A 232 -9.17 11.96 -0.76
N LEU A 233 -9.91 12.46 -1.75
CA LEU A 233 -11.00 13.43 -1.54
C LEU A 233 -12.09 12.97 -0.57
N ARG A 234 -12.23 11.66 -0.36
CA ARG A 234 -13.30 11.08 0.47
C ARG A 234 -12.77 10.13 1.56
N MET A 235 -11.45 10.04 1.77
CA MET A 235 -10.87 9.08 2.72
C MET A 235 -11.17 9.40 4.20
N ASN A 236 -11.50 10.66 4.50
CA ASN A 236 -11.84 11.15 5.84
C ASN A 236 -13.35 11.18 6.12
N ASP A 237 -14.18 10.61 5.24
CA ASP A 237 -15.62 10.55 5.48
C ASP A 237 -15.95 9.76 6.75
N PRO A 238 -17.05 10.09 7.46
CA PRO A 238 -17.40 9.43 8.71
C PRO A 238 -17.57 7.91 8.54
N ASP A 239 -16.72 7.15 9.23
CA ASP A 239 -16.77 5.69 9.29
C ASP A 239 -16.40 5.21 10.70
N SER A 240 -17.38 4.67 11.43
CA SER A 240 -17.16 4.15 12.78
C SER A 240 -16.24 2.93 12.84
N THR A 241 -16.05 2.24 11.70
CA THR A 241 -15.20 1.04 11.62
C THR A 241 -13.74 1.35 11.32
N GLY A 242 -13.46 2.55 10.77
CA GLY A 242 -12.14 2.93 10.25
C GLY A 242 -11.72 2.19 8.97
N GLU A 243 -12.57 1.31 8.43
CA GLU A 243 -12.25 0.49 7.26
C GLU A 243 -12.00 1.36 6.02
N LEU A 244 -12.72 2.45 5.84
CA LEU A 244 -12.58 3.34 4.68
C LEU A 244 -11.15 3.88 4.53
N LEU A 245 -10.63 4.51 5.59
CA LEU A 245 -9.29 5.10 5.57
C LEU A 245 -8.23 4.01 5.37
N PHE A 246 -8.33 2.91 6.11
CA PHE A 246 -7.41 1.78 5.99
C PHE A 246 -7.34 1.22 4.57
N ARG A 247 -8.49 0.90 3.96
CA ARG A 247 -8.57 0.36 2.60
C ARG A 247 -8.08 1.36 1.56
N THR A 248 -8.31 2.65 1.79
CA THR A 248 -7.82 3.71 0.92
C THR A 248 -6.29 3.75 0.95
N ILE A 249 -5.67 3.74 2.13
CA ILE A 249 -4.21 3.74 2.28
C ILE A 249 -3.58 2.46 1.70
N GLU A 250 -4.18 1.29 1.92
CA GLU A 250 -3.70 0.04 1.29
C GLU A 250 -3.78 0.07 -0.25
N LEU A 251 -4.85 0.63 -0.82
CA LEU A 251 -4.96 0.77 -2.27
C LEU A 251 -3.95 1.78 -2.81
N LEU A 252 -3.74 2.92 -2.11
CA LEU A 252 -2.70 3.87 -2.47
C LEU A 252 -1.32 3.20 -2.48
N TRP A 253 -1.00 2.38 -1.48
CA TRP A 253 0.25 1.62 -1.44
C TRP A 253 0.46 0.78 -2.70
N ASN A 254 -0.54 -0.03 -3.09
CA ASN A 254 -0.47 -0.84 -4.29
C ASN A 254 -0.24 0.00 -5.55
N ILE A 255 -0.86 1.18 -5.63
CA ILE A 255 -0.70 2.13 -6.74
C ILE A 255 0.71 2.72 -6.75
N PHE A 256 1.25 3.13 -5.60
CA PHE A 256 2.62 3.66 -5.52
C PHE A 256 3.69 2.62 -5.88
N GLU A 257 3.45 1.33 -5.58
CA GLU A 257 4.43 0.27 -5.82
C GLU A 257 4.61 -0.04 -7.32
N ASN A 258 3.54 0.06 -8.12
CA ASN A 258 3.54 -0.41 -9.51
C ASN A 258 2.95 0.58 -10.54
N GLY A 259 2.52 1.76 -10.10
CA GLY A 259 1.89 2.77 -10.93
C GLY A 259 2.88 3.75 -11.54
N ASP A 260 2.39 4.55 -12.49
CA ASP A 260 3.19 5.59 -13.14
C ASP A 260 3.40 6.78 -12.19
N GLU A 261 4.65 7.02 -11.83
CA GLU A 261 5.04 8.05 -10.86
C GLU A 261 4.60 9.46 -11.27
N GLU A 262 4.63 9.77 -12.57
CA GLU A 262 4.25 11.09 -13.09
C GLU A 262 2.74 11.33 -12.92
N GLN A 263 1.91 10.37 -13.35
CA GLN A 263 0.45 10.44 -13.18
C GLN A 263 0.04 10.48 -11.71
N ILE A 264 0.65 9.66 -10.85
CA ILE A 264 0.36 9.68 -9.41
C ILE A 264 0.68 11.05 -8.82
N GLY A 265 1.85 11.59 -9.16
CA GLY A 265 2.28 12.90 -8.72
C GLY A 265 1.31 14.00 -9.15
N GLU A 266 0.85 14.01 -10.41
CA GLU A 266 -0.12 14.99 -10.91
C GLU A 266 -1.47 14.93 -10.17
N GLN A 267 -2.00 13.73 -9.90
CA GLN A 267 -3.27 13.55 -9.20
C GLN A 267 -3.22 13.99 -7.73
N LEU A 268 -2.03 13.97 -7.12
CA LEU A 268 -1.83 14.31 -5.71
C LEU A 268 -1.25 15.72 -5.48
N ASN A 269 -0.84 16.42 -6.53
CA ASN A 269 -0.25 17.76 -6.45
C ASN A 269 -1.32 18.86 -6.31
N SER A 270 -2.12 18.79 -5.25
CA SER A 270 -3.13 19.81 -4.95
C SER A 270 -3.19 20.14 -3.46
N ARG A 271 -3.48 21.41 -3.14
CA ARG A 271 -3.59 21.86 -1.75
C ARG A 271 -4.67 21.10 -0.99
N LEU A 272 -5.79 20.79 -1.65
CA LEU A 272 -6.90 20.05 -1.05
C LEU A 272 -6.48 18.63 -0.68
N THR A 273 -5.81 17.92 -1.59
CA THR A 273 -5.31 16.56 -1.37
C THR A 273 -4.34 16.51 -0.19
N ILE A 274 -3.36 17.42 -0.15
CA ILE A 274 -2.38 17.48 0.93
C ILE A 274 -3.04 17.85 2.27
N SER A 275 -4.01 18.76 2.29
CA SER A 275 -4.79 19.09 3.49
C SER A 275 -5.60 17.90 4.01
N LEU A 276 -6.19 17.08 3.14
CA LEU A 276 -6.93 15.89 3.59
C LEU A 276 -5.99 14.82 4.16
N LEU A 277 -4.80 14.63 3.58
CA LEU A 277 -3.77 13.74 4.13
C LEU A 277 -3.28 14.23 5.50
N GLN A 278 -3.07 15.55 5.63
CA GLN A 278 -2.73 16.20 6.88
C GLN A 278 -3.80 15.94 7.96
N GLU A 279 -5.08 16.15 7.62
CA GLU A 279 -6.20 15.89 8.54
C GLU A 279 -6.26 14.42 8.97
N ALA A 280 -6.11 13.48 8.02
CA ALA A 280 -6.08 12.04 8.31
C ALA A 280 -4.95 11.70 9.27
N PHE A 281 -3.74 12.21 8.97
CA PHE A 281 -2.55 11.99 9.79
C PHE A 281 -2.72 12.54 11.21
N LEU A 282 -3.17 13.80 11.35
CA LEU A 282 -3.41 14.41 12.65
C LEU A 282 -4.52 13.69 13.43
N GLY A 283 -5.55 13.20 12.74
CA GLY A 283 -6.59 12.35 13.31
C GLY A 283 -5.99 11.08 13.95
N GLN A 284 -5.09 10.39 13.24
CA GLN A 284 -4.41 9.20 13.79
C GLN A 284 -3.43 9.54 14.92
N ILE A 285 -2.73 10.68 14.84
CA ILE A 285 -1.82 11.16 15.91
C ILE A 285 -2.58 11.42 17.20
N THR A 286 -3.73 12.10 17.13
CA THR A 286 -4.52 12.46 18.32
C THR A 286 -5.18 11.25 18.99
N GLN A 287 -5.33 10.13 18.26
CA GLN A 287 -5.93 8.89 18.74
C GLN A 287 -4.91 7.74 18.91
N SER A 288 -3.61 8.05 19.04
CA SER A 288 -2.50 7.07 19.01
C SER A 288 -2.41 6.14 20.24
N HIS A 289 -3.52 5.88 20.92
CA HIS A 289 -3.61 4.97 22.07
C HIS A 289 -3.65 3.50 21.66
N SER A 290 -4.21 3.18 20.48
CA SER A 290 -4.29 1.81 19.96
C SER A 290 -3.16 1.50 18.97
N HIS A 291 -2.80 0.22 18.86
CA HIS A 291 -1.85 -0.26 17.84
C HIS A 291 -2.32 0.12 16.42
N TYR A 292 -3.62 -0.04 16.15
CA TYR A 292 -4.23 0.28 14.86
C TYR A 292 -3.97 1.74 14.43
N HIS A 293 -4.21 2.71 15.32
CA HIS A 293 -3.99 4.13 15.00
C HIS A 293 -2.51 4.45 14.80
N ARG A 294 -1.59 3.82 15.56
CA ARG A 294 -0.14 4.03 15.38
C ARG A 294 0.37 3.45 14.07
N GLN A 295 -0.12 2.28 13.67
CA GLN A 295 0.22 1.69 12.38
C GLN A 295 -0.30 2.57 11.24
N LEU A 296 -1.59 2.94 11.27
CA LEU A 296 -2.19 3.74 10.20
C LEU A 296 -1.57 5.14 10.08
N ARG A 297 -1.18 5.77 11.19
CA ARG A 297 -0.35 6.99 11.20
C ARG A 297 0.92 6.81 10.37
N ASN A 298 1.63 5.70 10.58
CA ASN A 298 2.89 5.43 9.91
C ASN A 298 2.66 5.19 8.41
N ASP A 299 1.63 4.42 8.06
CA ASP A 299 1.27 4.14 6.67
C ASP A 299 0.93 5.45 5.93
N ILE A 300 0.18 6.35 6.55
CA ILE A 300 -0.10 7.70 6.01
C ILE A 300 1.20 8.50 5.85
N LEU A 301 2.12 8.44 6.81
CA LEU A 301 3.42 9.15 6.70
C LEU A 301 4.27 8.60 5.55
N VAL A 302 4.23 7.29 5.29
CA VAL A 302 4.92 6.72 4.11
C VAL A 302 4.29 7.26 2.83
N VAL A 303 2.96 7.25 2.70
CA VAL A 303 2.26 7.85 1.55
C VAL A 303 2.68 9.31 1.37
N CYS A 304 2.71 10.09 2.45
CA CYS A 304 3.17 11.49 2.39
C CYS A 304 4.62 11.60 1.92
N SER A 305 5.52 10.77 2.44
CA SER A 305 6.93 10.75 2.06
C SER A 305 7.14 10.41 0.58
N LEU A 306 6.35 9.47 0.06
CA LEU A 306 6.36 9.11 -1.36
C LEU A 306 5.91 10.28 -2.22
N ILE A 307 4.82 10.98 -1.85
CA ILE A 307 4.36 12.17 -2.58
C ILE A 307 5.45 13.25 -2.63
N ILE A 308 6.07 13.57 -1.50
CA ILE A 308 7.16 14.57 -1.44
C ILE A 308 8.34 14.13 -2.31
N GLY A 309 8.62 12.82 -2.34
CA GLY A 309 9.66 12.24 -3.18
C GLY A 309 9.40 12.39 -4.68
N LEU A 310 8.15 12.17 -5.12
CA LEU A 310 7.72 12.25 -6.53
C LEU A 310 7.55 13.70 -7.00
N LYS A 311 6.96 14.56 -6.16
CA LYS A 311 6.65 15.96 -6.46
C LYS A 311 7.13 16.83 -5.29
N PRO A 312 8.41 17.26 -5.30
CA PRO A 312 8.96 18.12 -4.24
C PRO A 312 8.24 19.47 -4.12
N ASP A 313 7.58 19.93 -5.17
CA ASP A 313 6.76 21.14 -5.25
C ASP A 313 5.32 20.95 -4.72
N ALA A 314 4.94 19.74 -4.31
CA ALA A 314 3.65 19.49 -3.67
C ALA A 314 3.44 20.42 -2.46
N PRO A 315 2.21 20.95 -2.24
CA PRO A 315 1.97 22.08 -1.34
C PRO A 315 1.97 21.74 0.16
N PHE A 316 2.97 20.99 0.63
CA PHE A 316 3.17 20.66 2.05
C PHE A 316 3.54 21.88 2.89
N VAL A 317 4.18 22.89 2.30
CA VAL A 317 4.52 24.14 3.00
C VAL A 317 3.27 25.02 3.15
N GLU A 318 2.51 25.20 2.08
CA GLU A 318 1.33 26.07 1.97
C GLU A 318 0.14 25.57 2.79
N THR A 319 0.07 24.26 3.03
CA THR A 319 -0.89 23.63 3.95
C THR A 319 -0.43 23.70 5.41
N GLY A 320 0.83 24.10 5.67
CA GLY A 320 1.44 24.06 6.99
C GLY A 320 1.78 22.64 7.47
N PHE A 321 1.57 21.62 6.63
CA PHE A 321 1.80 20.23 7.02
C PHE A 321 3.28 19.94 7.22
N ALA A 322 4.17 20.49 6.38
CA ALA A 322 5.62 20.39 6.56
C ALA A 322 6.06 20.87 7.95
N LYS A 323 5.54 22.00 8.43
CA LYS A 323 5.86 22.54 9.77
C LYS A 323 5.41 21.59 10.89
N GLN A 324 4.29 20.91 10.73
CA GLN A 324 3.80 19.91 11.69
C GLN A 324 4.66 18.63 11.65
N LEU A 325 5.04 18.16 10.47
CA LEU A 325 5.95 17.01 10.34
C LEU A 325 7.29 17.28 11.02
N LEU A 326 7.85 18.49 10.83
CA LEU A 326 9.10 18.91 11.50
C LEU A 326 8.94 19.05 13.02
N LEU A 327 7.77 19.51 13.49
CA LEU A 327 7.45 19.52 14.93
C LEU A 327 7.50 18.09 15.50
N PHE A 328 6.88 17.11 14.84
CA PHE A 328 6.90 15.72 15.30
C PHE A 328 8.28 15.09 15.16
N ALA A 329 9.03 15.42 14.11
CA ALA A 329 10.41 14.95 13.92
C ALA A 329 11.35 15.46 15.02
N SER A 330 11.13 16.68 15.50
CA SER A 330 11.97 17.32 16.52
C SER A 330 11.53 17.03 17.96
N PHE A 331 10.28 16.54 18.10
CA PHE A 331 9.73 16.11 19.37
C PHE A 331 10.18 14.66 19.63
N PRO A 332 10.67 14.34 20.84
CA PRO A 332 10.50 15.14 22.05
C PRO A 332 11.85 15.65 22.59
N GLU A 333 12.90 15.54 21.78
CA GLU A 333 14.25 16.04 22.06
C GLU A 333 14.22 17.55 22.29
N LEU A 334 13.38 18.26 21.52
CA LEU A 334 13.08 19.67 21.73
C LEU A 334 11.71 19.83 22.38
N ARG A 335 11.69 20.43 23.58
CA ARG A 335 10.45 20.77 24.27
C ARG A 335 9.68 21.80 23.43
N SER A 336 8.39 21.55 23.27
CA SER A 336 7.49 22.44 22.54
C SER A 336 6.19 22.62 23.31
N ASN A 337 5.69 23.86 23.31
CA ASN A 337 4.38 24.20 23.88
C ASN A 337 3.24 24.04 22.87
N ASN A 338 3.52 23.47 21.69
CA ASN A 338 2.51 23.30 20.66
C ASN A 338 1.39 22.35 21.15
N PRO A 339 0.10 22.73 21.01
CA PRO A 339 -1.03 21.90 21.44
C PRO A 339 -1.02 20.47 20.87
N LEU A 340 -0.50 20.28 19.65
CA LEU A 340 -0.43 18.97 18.98
C LEU A 340 0.46 17.98 19.72
N VAL A 341 1.48 18.45 20.45
CA VAL A 341 2.40 17.57 21.20
C VAL A 341 2.13 17.52 22.70
N LYS A 342 1.19 18.32 23.20
CA LYS A 342 0.88 18.40 24.64
C LYS A 342 0.48 17.04 25.24
N ASN A 343 -0.32 16.27 24.50
CA ASN A 343 -0.80 14.94 24.90
C ASN A 343 -0.21 13.82 24.05
N PHE A 344 0.67 14.14 23.11
CA PHE A 344 1.35 13.16 22.28
C PHE A 344 2.53 12.58 23.06
N LYS A 345 2.62 11.25 23.10
CA LYS A 345 3.71 10.56 23.78
C LYS A 345 4.20 9.40 22.93
N LEU A 346 5.49 9.40 22.62
CA LEU A 346 6.17 8.23 22.04
C LEU A 346 6.46 7.21 23.14
N THR A 347 6.25 5.94 22.82
CA THR A 347 6.47 4.80 23.72
C THR A 347 7.53 3.85 23.15
N LYS A 348 7.87 2.78 23.89
CA LYS A 348 8.75 1.68 23.42
C LYS A 348 8.17 0.82 22.30
N SER A 349 6.91 1.05 21.90
CA SER A 349 6.25 0.24 20.88
C SER A 349 6.99 0.31 19.54
N GLN A 350 6.92 -0.77 18.77
CA GLN A 350 7.57 -0.83 17.46
C GLN A 350 7.05 0.27 16.54
N GLU A 351 5.74 0.57 16.61
CA GLU A 351 5.11 1.57 15.74
C GLU A 351 5.61 2.99 16.04
N ASP A 352 5.88 3.34 17.30
CA ASP A 352 6.45 4.65 17.67
C ASP A 352 7.93 4.76 17.29
N PHE A 353 8.67 3.66 17.38
CA PHE A 353 10.04 3.60 16.90
C PHE A 353 10.12 3.74 15.37
N GLU A 354 9.30 2.99 14.62
CA GLU A 354 9.20 3.12 13.16
C GLU A 354 8.77 4.53 12.75
N PHE A 355 7.81 5.12 13.46
CA PHE A 355 7.37 6.48 13.22
C PHE A 355 8.51 7.49 13.31
N LYS A 356 9.35 7.39 14.35
CA LYS A 356 10.49 8.30 14.53
C LYS A 356 11.51 8.16 13.40
N LYS A 357 11.79 6.93 12.94
CA LYS A 357 12.64 6.68 11.76
C LYS A 357 12.04 7.27 10.49
N LEU A 358 10.75 7.04 10.26
CA LEU A 358 10.03 7.59 9.11
C LEU A 358 10.06 9.12 9.11
N LEU A 359 9.93 9.77 10.27
CA LEU A 359 10.05 11.22 10.38
C LEU A 359 11.44 11.72 9.97
N PHE A 360 12.53 11.07 10.40
CA PHE A 360 13.89 11.45 9.96
C PHE A 360 14.06 11.31 8.44
N ASN A 361 13.54 10.23 7.86
CA ASN A 361 13.53 10.05 6.41
C ASN A 361 12.68 11.14 5.72
N THR A 362 11.52 11.47 6.29
CA THR A 362 10.63 12.52 5.76
C THR A 362 11.33 13.88 5.75
N VAL A 363 12.09 14.22 6.80
CA VAL A 363 12.89 15.46 6.87
C VAL A 363 13.89 15.53 5.70
N VAL A 364 14.58 14.43 5.42
CA VAL A 364 15.53 14.34 4.29
C VAL A 364 14.81 14.55 2.96
N VAL A 365 13.67 13.89 2.75
CA VAL A 365 12.92 14.00 1.48
C VAL A 365 12.34 15.41 1.32
N LEU A 366 11.78 16.01 2.38
CA LEU A 366 11.32 17.41 2.40
C LEU A 366 12.43 18.39 2.03
N SER A 367 13.66 18.15 2.48
CA SER A 367 14.79 19.04 2.20
C SER A 367 15.11 19.19 0.71
N ARG A 368 14.62 18.29 -0.16
CA ARG A 368 14.79 18.42 -1.61
C ARG A 368 14.14 19.69 -2.17
N ASN A 369 13.10 20.21 -1.51
CA ASN A 369 12.52 21.50 -1.83
C ASN A 369 13.21 22.61 -1.03
N PRO A 370 13.93 23.56 -1.67
CA PRO A 370 14.64 24.63 -0.97
C PRO A 370 13.73 25.58 -0.20
N VAL A 371 12.43 25.67 -0.54
CA VAL A 371 11.45 26.49 0.20
C VAL A 371 11.29 26.01 1.65
N VAL A 372 11.61 24.74 1.94
CA VAL A 372 11.52 24.17 3.29
C VAL A 372 12.73 24.54 4.16
N ASN A 373 13.80 25.10 3.61
CA ASN A 373 15.03 25.38 4.36
C ASN A 373 14.79 26.25 5.60
N GLU A 374 14.04 27.34 5.48
CA GLU A 374 13.71 28.21 6.63
C GLU A 374 12.92 27.45 7.71
N LEU A 375 12.00 26.55 7.31
CA LEU A 375 11.28 25.71 8.26
C LEU A 375 12.19 24.69 8.96
N LEU A 376 13.20 24.16 8.27
CA LEU A 376 14.19 23.25 8.87
C LEU A 376 15.02 23.98 9.94
N ILE A 377 15.40 25.23 9.68
CA ILE A 377 16.13 26.09 10.62
C ILE A 377 15.22 26.45 11.81
N GLU A 378 14.02 26.98 11.55
CA GLU A 378 13.04 27.36 12.59
C GLU A 378 12.69 26.20 13.52
N SER A 379 12.51 25.00 12.97
CA SER A 379 12.17 23.80 13.73
C SER A 379 13.33 23.25 14.55
N ARG A 380 14.56 23.70 14.28
CA ARG A 380 15.80 23.20 14.88
C ARG A 380 15.96 21.68 14.74
N VAL A 381 15.41 21.09 13.69
CA VAL A 381 15.46 19.64 13.47
C VAL A 381 16.90 19.12 13.34
N LEU A 382 17.83 19.95 12.84
CA LEU A 382 19.25 19.62 12.82
C LEU A 382 19.83 19.42 14.21
N LEU A 383 19.44 20.27 15.18
CA LEU A 383 19.85 20.11 16.58
C LEU A 383 19.27 18.83 17.18
N THR A 384 18.02 18.48 16.84
CA THR A 384 17.43 17.18 17.23
C THR A 384 18.23 16.01 16.67
N LEU A 385 18.59 16.03 15.39
CA LEU A 385 19.39 14.95 14.81
C LEU A 385 20.79 14.90 15.46
N LEU A 386 21.40 16.06 15.72
CA LEU A 386 22.70 16.17 16.39
C LEU A 386 22.68 15.66 17.84
N SER A 387 21.53 15.67 18.54
CA SER A 387 21.45 15.10 19.90
C SER A 387 21.57 13.57 19.92
N TYR A 388 21.51 12.91 18.76
CA TYR A 388 21.80 11.48 18.65
C TYR A 388 23.29 11.20 18.39
N ILE A 389 24.12 12.22 18.16
CA ILE A 389 25.56 12.10 17.90
C ILE A 389 26.32 12.10 19.24
N GLU A 390 26.03 11.09 20.07
CA GLU A 390 26.62 10.92 21.39
C GLU A 390 26.90 9.44 21.66
N PRO A 391 27.92 9.11 22.48
CA PRO A 391 28.18 7.73 22.89
C PRO A 391 26.92 7.02 23.43
N LEU A 392 26.73 5.76 23.04
CA LEU A 392 25.59 4.98 23.55
C LEU A 392 25.68 4.87 25.09
N PRO A 393 24.56 5.05 25.80
CA PRO A 393 24.58 5.03 27.26
C PRO A 393 24.91 3.62 27.78
N ARG A 394 25.78 3.54 28.80
CA ARG A 394 26.22 2.27 29.41
C ARG A 394 25.11 1.46 30.12
N LYS A 395 23.95 2.08 30.36
CA LYS A 395 22.71 1.46 30.84
C LYS A 395 21.54 2.31 30.33
N SER A 396 20.38 1.71 30.14
CA SER A 396 19.13 2.48 30.01
C SER A 396 19.02 3.40 31.23
N GLN A 397 19.17 4.71 31.04
CA GLN A 397 19.12 5.66 32.14
C GLN A 397 17.66 5.79 32.58
N PRO A 398 17.31 5.37 33.82
CA PRO A 398 15.96 5.60 34.32
C PRO A 398 15.78 7.11 34.51
N GLY A 399 14.82 7.71 33.79
CA GLY A 399 14.46 9.12 34.01
C GLY A 399 14.92 10.12 32.94
N THR A 400 15.59 9.69 31.85
CA THR A 400 15.62 10.50 30.63
C THR A 400 14.20 10.54 30.03
N VAL A 401 13.81 11.66 29.42
CA VAL A 401 12.45 11.85 28.88
C VAL A 401 12.09 10.77 27.84
N PHE A 402 13.11 10.16 27.21
CA PHE A 402 12.99 9.03 26.29
C PHE A 402 13.44 7.71 26.90
N ASP A 403 12.64 6.70 26.64
CA ASP A 403 12.81 5.34 27.12
C ASP A 403 12.97 4.42 25.89
N TRP A 404 13.83 4.76 24.93
CA TRP A 404 14.15 3.83 23.83
C TRP A 404 14.98 2.67 24.37
N SER A 405 14.83 1.46 23.82
CA SER A 405 15.80 0.40 24.10
C SER A 405 17.18 0.79 23.58
N LEU A 406 18.25 0.12 24.05
CA LEU A 406 19.60 0.36 23.52
C LEU A 406 19.67 0.10 22.01
N SER A 407 19.01 -0.96 21.52
CA SER A 407 18.96 -1.28 20.09
C SER A 407 18.18 -0.25 19.27
N GLN A 408 17.08 0.28 19.81
CA GLN A 408 16.31 1.36 19.17
C GLN A 408 17.10 2.67 19.15
N THR A 409 17.81 2.99 20.24
CA THR A 409 18.67 4.18 20.32
C THR A 409 19.79 4.13 19.31
N GLU A 410 20.44 2.97 19.19
CA GLU A 410 21.46 2.71 18.17
C GLU A 410 20.93 2.90 16.75
N ASP A 411 19.75 2.35 16.44
CA ASP A 411 19.15 2.51 15.11
C ASP A 411 18.79 3.96 14.81
N LEU A 412 18.16 4.67 15.76
CA LEU A 412 17.85 6.09 15.60
C LEU A 412 19.11 6.94 15.42
N GLN A 413 20.19 6.61 16.12
CA GLN A 413 21.50 7.24 15.93
C GLN A 413 22.02 7.05 14.51
N LEU A 414 22.00 5.84 13.97
CA LEU A 414 22.42 5.59 12.58
C LEU A 414 21.55 6.32 11.56
N HIS A 415 20.23 6.38 11.77
CA HIS A 415 19.33 7.17 10.92
C HIS A 415 19.62 8.67 11.01
N ALA A 416 19.90 9.18 12.21
CA ALA A 416 20.22 10.58 12.41
C ALA A 416 21.53 10.96 11.71
N ILE A 417 22.59 10.15 11.81
CA ILE A 417 23.85 10.37 11.09
C ILE A 417 23.62 10.34 9.57
N ALA A 418 22.82 9.38 9.08
CA ALA A 418 22.49 9.29 7.66
C ALA A 418 21.72 10.53 7.16
N ALA A 419 20.76 11.04 7.94
CA ALA A 419 20.04 12.26 7.63
C ALA A 419 20.97 13.48 7.63
N LEU A 420 21.81 13.63 8.67
CA LEU A 420 22.78 14.73 8.80
C LEU A 420 23.81 14.73 7.66
N THR A 421 24.20 13.56 7.16
CA THR A 421 25.09 13.44 5.99
C THR A 421 24.55 14.18 4.78
N ILE A 422 23.22 14.21 4.60
CA ILE A 422 22.57 14.90 3.49
C ILE A 422 22.28 16.37 3.83
N LEU A 423 21.89 16.64 5.08
CA LEU A 423 21.41 17.95 5.49
C LEU A 423 22.55 18.92 5.81
N LEU A 424 23.48 18.56 6.70
CA LEU A 424 24.49 19.49 7.23
C LEU A 424 25.30 20.27 6.18
N PRO A 425 25.72 19.68 5.04
CA PRO A 425 26.48 20.43 4.03
C PRO A 425 25.72 21.64 3.45
N ARG A 426 24.40 21.73 3.67
CA ARG A 426 23.54 22.83 3.22
C ARG A 426 23.28 23.87 4.30
N PHE A 427 23.63 23.58 5.56
CA PHE A 427 23.28 24.36 6.75
C PHE A 427 24.53 24.67 7.56
N LEU A 428 25.46 25.43 6.94
CA LEU A 428 26.78 25.70 7.53
C LEU A 428 26.72 26.68 8.70
N ASN A 429 25.73 27.57 8.75
CA ASN A 429 25.57 28.45 9.90
C ASN A 429 25.23 27.61 11.14
N GLU A 430 24.31 26.67 10.99
CA GLU A 430 23.89 25.74 12.02
C GLU A 430 25.03 24.78 12.41
N TYR A 431 25.87 24.39 11.43
CA TYR A 431 27.10 23.63 11.68
C TYR A 431 28.00 24.34 12.70
N PHE A 432 28.28 25.63 12.49
CA PHE A 432 29.15 26.40 13.38
C PHE A 432 28.46 26.75 14.70
N GLU A 433 27.19 27.16 14.67
CA GLU A 433 26.41 27.48 15.89
C GLU A 433 26.26 26.28 16.83
N CYS A 434 26.17 25.06 16.28
CA CYS A 434 26.03 23.84 17.07
C CYS A 434 27.36 23.17 17.42
N HIS A 435 28.50 23.77 17.05
CA HIS A 435 29.85 23.22 17.23
C HIS A 435 29.97 21.78 16.69
N VAL A 436 29.47 21.57 15.47
CA VAL A 436 29.34 20.23 14.90
C VAL A 436 30.68 19.53 14.78
N GLY A 437 31.75 20.19 14.31
CA GLY A 437 33.08 19.58 14.21
C GLY A 437 33.51 18.87 15.49
N THR A 438 33.31 19.52 16.65
CA THR A 438 33.69 18.97 17.95
C THR A 438 32.84 17.77 18.33
N ARG A 439 31.52 17.84 18.10
CA ARG A 439 30.62 16.71 18.34
C ARG A 439 31.00 15.50 17.50
N LEU A 440 31.31 15.71 16.22
CA LEU A 440 31.68 14.63 15.31
C LEU A 440 32.99 13.97 15.71
N LEU A 441 33.99 14.76 16.12
CA LEU A 441 35.29 14.22 16.54
C LEU A 441 35.21 13.47 17.88
N LEU A 442 34.49 13.99 18.87
CA LEU A 442 34.24 13.26 20.12
C LEU A 442 33.49 11.94 19.88
N PHE A 443 32.51 11.96 18.98
CA PHE A 443 31.80 10.75 18.59
C PHE A 443 32.71 9.76 17.85
N TYR A 444 33.54 10.24 16.92
CA TYR A 444 34.54 9.44 16.23
C TYR A 444 35.52 8.77 17.22
N GLU A 445 36.07 9.53 18.17
CA GLU A 445 36.98 9.01 19.20
C GLU A 445 36.34 7.88 20.00
N TRP A 446 35.06 8.03 20.37
CA TRP A 446 34.30 6.95 21.01
C TRP A 446 34.12 5.73 20.09
N THR A 447 33.90 5.92 18.79
CA THR A 447 33.74 4.80 17.86
C THR A 447 35.01 3.95 17.69
N ILE A 448 36.18 4.53 17.89
CA ILE A 448 37.47 3.82 17.82
C ILE A 448 38.01 3.41 19.20
N SER A 449 37.35 3.80 20.30
CA SER A 449 37.78 3.44 21.65
C SER A 449 37.51 1.97 21.96
N ASP A 450 38.34 1.39 22.84
CA ASP A 450 38.20 0.03 23.37
C ASP A 450 37.04 -0.12 24.38
N ASP A 451 36.21 0.93 24.58
CA ASP A 451 35.04 0.83 25.47
C ASP A 451 34.11 -0.30 25.02
N GLU A 452 33.68 -1.13 25.97
CA GLU A 452 32.76 -2.25 25.72
C GLU A 452 31.51 -1.82 24.95
N TYR A 453 31.23 -2.53 23.85
CA TYR A 453 30.01 -2.34 23.09
C TYR A 453 28.86 -3.13 23.72
N GLN A 454 27.81 -2.43 24.12
CA GLN A 454 26.75 -3.02 24.95
C GLN A 454 25.42 -3.24 24.23
N SER A 455 25.32 -2.86 22.95
CA SER A 455 24.15 -3.12 22.11
C SER A 455 24.33 -4.41 21.29
N GLN A 456 23.23 -4.87 20.66
CA GLN A 456 23.25 -6.05 19.80
C GLN A 456 23.97 -5.80 18.47
N GLY A 457 24.14 -4.53 18.08
CA GLY A 457 24.75 -4.13 16.81
C GLY A 457 23.77 -4.33 15.66
N ASN A 458 23.42 -3.23 14.99
CA ASN A 458 22.41 -3.24 13.95
C ASN A 458 23.02 -3.51 12.57
N SER A 459 22.26 -4.26 11.76
CA SER A 459 22.60 -4.60 10.37
C SER A 459 21.99 -3.61 9.38
N PHE A 460 21.84 -2.33 9.78
CA PHE A 460 21.06 -1.31 9.07
C PHE A 460 21.46 -1.16 7.59
N PHE A 461 22.71 -1.48 7.22
CA PHE A 461 23.20 -1.47 5.83
C PHE A 461 24.14 -2.62 5.45
N GLY A 462 23.98 -3.81 6.05
CA GLY A 462 24.73 -5.00 5.61
C GLY A 462 25.07 -6.02 6.69
N LYS A 463 25.68 -7.13 6.25
CA LYS A 463 26.24 -8.18 7.11
C LYS A 463 27.61 -7.72 7.64
N GLY A 464 27.88 -7.85 8.94
CA GLY A 464 29.23 -7.66 9.53
C GLY A 464 29.37 -6.64 10.68
N GLY A 465 28.34 -5.88 11.02
CA GLY A 465 28.39 -4.81 12.05
C GLY A 465 27.78 -5.16 13.42
N ARG A 466 27.54 -6.44 13.73
CA ARG A 466 26.92 -6.82 15.01
C ARG A 466 27.91 -6.72 16.16
N HIS A 467 27.42 -6.35 17.34
CA HIS A 467 28.17 -6.26 18.59
C HIS A 467 29.44 -5.38 18.54
N ASN A 468 29.50 -4.37 17.64
CA ASN A 468 30.63 -3.45 17.54
C ASN A 468 30.18 -2.05 17.06
N LYS A 469 31.11 -1.08 17.09
CA LYS A 469 30.88 0.33 16.70
C LYS A 469 31.14 0.62 15.20
N ARG A 470 31.36 -0.41 14.37
CA ARG A 470 31.83 -0.24 12.97
C ARG A 470 30.78 0.44 12.09
N SER A 471 29.49 0.19 12.34
CA SER A 471 28.41 0.90 11.64
C SER A 471 28.48 2.40 11.92
N GLN A 472 28.61 2.80 13.18
CA GLN A 472 28.74 4.20 13.58
C GLN A 472 29.98 4.84 12.96
N LEU A 473 31.11 4.13 12.97
CA LEU A 473 32.37 4.58 12.35
C LEU A 473 32.23 4.79 10.84
N LYS A 474 31.57 3.86 10.13
CA LYS A 474 31.26 4.02 8.70
C LYS A 474 30.42 5.27 8.45
N TYR A 475 29.36 5.47 9.21
CA TYR A 475 28.43 6.59 9.02
C TYR A 475 29.06 7.94 9.39
N ILE A 476 29.91 8.01 10.42
CA ILE A 476 30.62 9.26 10.77
C ILE A 476 31.65 9.64 9.70
N PHE A 477 32.36 8.66 9.11
CA PHE A 477 33.26 8.90 7.97
C PHE A 477 32.49 9.39 6.75
N ARG A 478 31.35 8.78 6.44
CA ARG A 478 30.48 9.24 5.36
C ARG A 478 30.03 10.69 5.56
N LEU A 479 29.72 11.07 6.80
CA LEU A 479 29.31 12.43 7.15
C LEU A 479 30.47 13.43 7.00
N PHE A 480 31.67 13.11 7.50
CA PHE A 480 32.88 13.93 7.26
C PHE A 480 33.16 14.11 5.77
N ARG A 481 33.08 13.02 5.00
CA ARG A 481 33.21 13.05 3.54
C ARG A 481 32.20 14.01 2.91
N SER A 482 30.94 13.95 3.31
CA SER A 482 29.89 14.81 2.77
C SER A 482 30.16 16.29 3.04
N LEU A 483 30.57 16.61 4.27
CA LEU A 483 30.97 17.96 4.68
C LEU A 483 32.20 18.49 3.93
N LEU A 484 33.16 17.63 3.58
CA LEU A 484 34.34 18.03 2.83
C LEU A 484 34.10 18.11 1.32
N SER A 485 33.10 17.40 0.82
CA SER A 485 32.75 17.39 -0.60
C SER A 485 32.22 18.73 -1.11
N ILE A 486 31.68 19.59 -0.21
CA ILE A 486 31.27 20.96 -0.56
C ILE A 486 32.44 21.94 -0.69
N LYS A 487 33.67 21.53 -0.31
CA LYS A 487 34.90 22.33 -0.43
C LYS A 487 34.86 23.70 0.26
N ASP A 488 34.11 23.84 1.36
CA ASP A 488 34.12 25.06 2.17
C ASP A 488 35.36 25.10 3.07
N GLU A 489 36.19 26.13 2.91
CA GLU A 489 37.45 26.28 3.65
C GLU A 489 37.26 26.39 5.17
N ARG A 490 36.15 26.99 5.62
CA ARG A 490 35.89 27.17 7.07
C ARG A 490 35.68 25.83 7.74
N VAL A 491 34.98 24.91 7.08
CA VAL A 491 34.77 23.54 7.57
C VAL A 491 36.08 22.76 7.56
N GLN A 492 36.92 22.94 6.53
CA GLN A 492 38.24 22.30 6.48
C GLN A 492 39.14 22.78 7.62
N ILE A 493 39.19 24.10 7.85
CA ILE A 493 39.97 24.70 8.95
C ILE A 493 39.46 24.19 10.29
N ASP A 494 38.15 24.24 10.53
CA ASP A 494 37.55 23.76 11.78
C ASP A 494 37.91 22.30 12.09
N LEU A 495 37.76 21.40 11.11
CA LEU A 495 38.10 19.99 11.30
C LEU A 495 39.62 19.77 11.45
N CYS A 496 40.44 20.52 10.72
CA CYS A 496 41.90 20.47 10.84
C CYS A 496 42.39 20.92 12.22
N ASP A 497 41.90 22.06 12.70
CA ASP A 497 42.28 22.64 14.00
C ASP A 497 41.90 21.71 15.16
N GLN A 498 40.84 20.94 14.99
CA GLN A 498 40.42 19.92 15.96
C GLN A 498 41.17 18.58 15.82
N GLY A 499 42.14 18.47 14.91
CA GLY A 499 43.05 17.33 14.84
C GLY A 499 42.54 16.13 14.06
N ILE A 500 41.62 16.31 13.09
CA ILE A 500 41.08 15.18 12.32
C ILE A 500 42.15 14.42 11.49
N ILE A 501 43.16 15.12 10.98
CA ILE A 501 44.23 14.54 10.13
C ILE A 501 45.06 13.50 10.88
N PRO A 502 45.72 13.82 12.02
CA PRO A 502 46.49 12.82 12.77
C PRO A 502 45.59 11.68 13.27
N SER A 503 44.34 11.99 13.65
CA SER A 503 43.35 11.02 14.10
C SER A 503 43.00 9.96 13.05
N ILE A 504 42.61 10.36 11.83
CA ILE A 504 42.28 9.42 10.74
C ILE A 504 43.54 8.69 10.26
N THR A 505 44.67 9.40 10.17
CA THR A 505 45.96 8.78 9.77
C THR A 505 46.37 7.68 10.73
N GLY A 506 46.23 7.91 12.04
CA GLY A 506 46.50 6.93 13.08
C GLY A 506 45.64 5.68 12.93
N TYR A 507 44.33 5.86 12.72
CA TYR A 507 43.39 4.75 12.51
C TYR A 507 43.73 3.93 11.25
N LEU A 508 43.96 4.59 10.11
CA LEU A 508 44.31 3.89 8.86
C LEU A 508 45.64 3.12 8.95
N ARG A 509 46.64 3.69 9.65
CA ARG A 509 47.92 2.99 9.91
C ARG A 509 47.70 1.75 10.77
N HIS A 510 46.90 1.84 11.83
CA HIS A 510 46.58 0.71 12.69
C HIS A 510 45.89 -0.41 11.89
N MET A 511 44.90 -0.08 11.06
CA MET A 511 44.22 -1.04 10.18
C MET A 511 45.20 -1.71 9.20
N GLY A 512 46.12 -0.94 8.60
CA GLY A 512 47.12 -1.48 7.66
C GLY A 512 48.19 -2.37 8.31
N GLN A 513 48.43 -2.24 9.62
CA GLN A 513 49.40 -3.07 10.35
C GLN A 513 48.83 -4.44 10.76
N GLN A 514 47.50 -4.61 10.76
CA GLN A 514 46.83 -5.86 11.12
C GLN A 514 46.87 -6.86 9.95
N LYS A 515 48.02 -7.52 9.77
CA LYS A 515 48.35 -8.44 8.65
C LYS A 515 47.42 -9.66 8.44
N SER A 516 46.43 -9.88 9.31
CA SER A 516 45.57 -11.08 9.31
C SER A 516 44.07 -10.80 9.16
N ILE A 517 43.67 -9.56 8.84
CA ILE A 517 42.25 -9.22 8.72
C ILE A 517 41.77 -9.50 7.29
N ASN A 518 40.82 -10.43 7.16
CA ASN A 518 39.95 -10.47 5.99
C ASN A 518 39.07 -9.22 6.02
N LEU A 519 39.51 -8.16 5.35
CA LEU A 519 38.75 -6.91 5.23
C LEU A 519 37.40 -7.22 4.57
N ASP A 520 36.32 -6.78 5.21
CA ASP A 520 35.00 -6.85 4.60
C ASP A 520 34.64 -5.54 3.89
N TYR A 521 33.45 -5.50 3.29
CA TYR A 521 32.97 -4.32 2.56
C TYR A 521 32.86 -3.06 3.44
N VAL A 522 32.57 -3.23 4.75
CA VAL A 522 32.47 -2.10 5.68
C VAL A 522 33.85 -1.51 5.95
N ASP A 523 34.88 -2.35 6.10
CA ASP A 523 36.26 -1.86 6.25
C ASP A 523 36.73 -1.10 5.02
N LEU A 524 36.43 -1.62 3.83
CA LEU A 524 36.80 -0.98 2.57
C LEU A 524 36.12 0.39 2.42
N ASP A 525 34.84 0.51 2.77
CA ASP A 525 34.12 1.79 2.78
C ASP A 525 34.76 2.80 3.73
N ILE A 526 35.09 2.39 4.96
CA ILE A 526 35.75 3.26 5.95
C ILE A 526 37.13 3.71 5.45
N ILE A 527 37.93 2.79 4.88
CA ILE A 527 39.26 3.12 4.33
C ILE A 527 39.13 4.09 3.16
N CYS A 528 38.21 3.85 2.23
CA CYS A 528 37.98 4.71 1.07
C CYS A 528 37.56 6.12 1.48
N ASP A 529 36.60 6.22 2.42
CA ASP A 529 36.15 7.52 2.91
C ASP A 529 37.24 8.23 3.73
N GLY A 530 38.05 7.49 4.50
CA GLY A 530 39.19 8.03 5.24
C GLY A 530 40.27 8.61 4.34
N LEU A 531 40.65 7.89 3.28
CA LEU A 531 41.59 8.36 2.27
C LEU A 531 41.05 9.58 1.51
N PHE A 532 39.75 9.59 1.21
CA PHE A 532 39.10 10.75 0.59
C PHE A 532 39.15 11.98 1.51
N ILE A 533 38.81 11.82 2.79
CA ILE A 533 38.86 12.90 3.79
C ILE A 533 40.27 13.49 3.86
N LEU A 534 41.30 12.65 4.00
CA LEU A 534 42.70 13.11 4.02
C LEU A 534 43.09 13.81 2.71
N SER A 535 42.67 13.27 1.56
CA SER A 535 42.92 13.90 0.26
C SER A 535 42.33 15.31 0.20
N CYS A 536 41.08 15.50 0.64
CA CYS A 536 40.43 16.81 0.63
C CYS A 536 41.11 17.80 1.59
N LEU A 537 41.45 17.36 2.80
CA LEU A 537 42.04 18.24 3.82
C LEU A 537 43.47 18.67 3.47
N CYS A 538 44.21 17.82 2.77
CA CYS A 538 45.60 18.07 2.37
C CYS A 538 45.74 18.66 0.96
N GLU A 539 44.69 18.68 0.12
CA GLU A 539 44.80 18.97 -1.34
C GLU A 539 45.64 20.21 -1.66
N LEU A 540 45.37 21.30 -0.94
CA LEU A 540 45.93 22.64 -1.18
C LEU A 540 46.92 23.13 -0.12
N ASP A 541 47.24 22.32 0.90
CA ASP A 541 48.08 22.74 2.03
C ASP A 541 49.31 21.83 2.16
N VAL A 542 50.49 22.38 1.87
CA VAL A 542 51.78 21.67 1.92
C VAL A 542 52.18 21.31 3.35
N HIS A 543 51.76 22.07 4.36
CA HIS A 543 52.07 21.75 5.76
C HIS A 543 51.26 20.56 6.27
N ARG A 544 50.07 20.33 5.69
CA ARG A 544 49.20 19.18 6.03
C ARG A 544 49.59 17.90 5.29
N LYS A 545 50.24 18.00 4.12
CA LYS A 545 50.78 16.86 3.36
C LYS A 545 52.03 16.30 4.05
#